data_AF-A0A9D0AAD8-F1
#
_entry.id   AF-A0A9D0AAD8-F1
#
_cell.length_a   1.000
_cell.length_b   1.000
_cell.length_c   1.000
_cell.angle_alpha   90.00
_cell.angle_beta   90.00
_cell.angle_gamma   90.00
#
_symmetry.space_group_name_H-M   'P 1'
#
loop_
_entity.id
_entity.type
_entity.pdbx_description
1 polymer ?
#
loop_
_entity_poly.entity_id
_entity_poly.type
_entity_poly.pdbx_seq_one_letter_code
_entity_poly.pdbx_strand_id
1 'polypeptide(L)'
;MSRLFIGIVERGVLELLFPKSEPSSFVRLTSTGVQDSVPPENGELNLVEYEQTAIAVEGYVADGWIYCANIVDTGEPIVTALVERIYRQGLWLYEYPPGVTLCCKINIIVQW
;
A
#
# COMPACT_ATOMS: atom_id res chain seq x y z
N MET A 1 -5.11 11.25 -13.04
CA MET A 1 -4.67 11.56 -11.66
C MET A 1 -4.27 10.25 -11.03
N SER A 2 -2.99 10.10 -10.73
CA SER A 2 -2.46 8.94 -9.98
C SER A 2 -3.10 8.90 -8.59
N ARG A 3 -3.23 7.71 -8.03
CA ARG A 3 -3.68 7.48 -6.65
C ARG A 3 -2.53 6.96 -5.80
N LEU A 4 -2.59 7.26 -4.51
CA LEU A 4 -1.68 6.73 -3.51
C LEU A 4 -2.20 5.38 -3.00
N PHE A 5 -1.31 4.40 -3.00
CA PHE A 5 -1.52 3.05 -2.50
C PHE A 5 -0.51 2.79 -1.38
N ILE A 6 -0.94 2.10 -0.33
CA ILE A 6 -0.05 1.66 0.75
C ILE A 6 -0.23 0.16 0.89
N GLY A 7 0.88 -0.55 1.03
CA GLY A 7 0.88 -1.98 1.19
C GLY A 7 2.15 -2.49 1.85
N ILE A 8 2.18 -3.79 2.13
CA ILE A 8 3.39 -4.48 2.58
C ILE A 8 3.83 -5.40 1.45
N VAL A 9 5.13 -5.39 1.14
CA VAL A 9 5.67 -6.33 0.16
C VAL A 9 5.82 -7.70 0.79
N GLU A 10 5.25 -8.71 0.15
CA GLU A 10 5.44 -10.11 0.49
C GLU A 10 5.71 -10.91 -0.78
N ARG A 11 6.80 -11.68 -0.81
CA ARG A 11 7.15 -12.56 -1.95
C ARG A 11 7.28 -11.81 -3.27
N GLY A 12 7.81 -10.59 -3.22
CA GLY A 12 8.04 -9.73 -4.38
C GLY A 12 6.77 -9.07 -4.93
N VAL A 13 5.63 -9.22 -4.27
CA VAL A 13 4.36 -8.57 -4.65
C VAL A 13 3.85 -7.68 -3.52
N LEU A 14 3.15 -6.60 -3.88
CA LEU A 14 2.60 -5.67 -2.91
C LEU A 14 1.24 -6.17 -2.45
N GLU A 15 1.09 -6.53 -1.18
CA GLU A 15 -0.22 -6.69 -0.56
C GLU A 15 -0.83 -5.32 -0.32
N LEU A 16 -1.89 -4.99 -1.06
CA LEU A 16 -2.51 -3.69 -0.98
C LEU A 16 -3.39 -3.57 0.27
N LEU A 17 -3.02 -2.64 1.16
CA LEU A 17 -3.71 -2.39 2.43
C LEU A 17 -4.57 -1.13 2.39
N PHE A 18 -4.17 -0.15 1.57
CA PHE A 18 -4.92 1.08 1.34
C PHE A 18 -4.92 1.45 -0.16
N PRO A 19 -6.09 1.88 -0.71
CA PRO A 19 -7.38 2.00 -0.05
C PRO A 19 -8.07 0.63 0.17
N LYS A 20 -8.78 0.49 1.31
CA LYS A 20 -9.47 -0.75 1.71
C LYS A 20 -10.61 -1.19 0.77
N SER A 21 -11.01 -0.31 -0.15
CA SER A 21 -12.02 -0.60 -1.18
C SER A 21 -11.52 -1.61 -2.21
N GLU A 22 -10.21 -1.81 -2.31
CA GLU A 22 -9.64 -2.85 -3.16
C GLU A 22 -9.67 -4.19 -2.40
N PRO A 23 -10.24 -5.25 -2.99
CA PRO A 23 -10.39 -6.54 -2.33
C PRO A 23 -9.03 -7.22 -2.18
N SER A 24 -8.30 -6.92 -1.09
CA SER A 24 -7.06 -7.58 -0.65
C SER A 24 -6.23 -8.17 -1.79
N SER A 25 -5.91 -7.34 -2.78
CA SER A 25 -5.29 -7.77 -4.01
C SER A 25 -3.78 -7.63 -3.84
N PHE A 26 -3.08 -8.76 -3.90
CA PHE A 26 -1.66 -8.72 -4.20
C PHE A 26 -1.52 -8.14 -5.61
N VAL A 27 -0.84 -7.01 -5.72
CA VAL A 27 -0.64 -6.30 -6.99
C VAL A 27 0.84 -6.24 -7.34
N ARG A 28 1.10 -6.27 -8.64
CA ARG A 28 2.45 -6.06 -9.20
C ARG A 28 2.61 -4.60 -9.58
N LEU A 29 3.84 -4.10 -9.53
CA LEU A 29 4.14 -2.71 -9.87
C LEU A 29 4.86 -2.66 -11.23
N THR A 30 4.47 -1.75 -12.10
CA THR A 30 5.16 -1.51 -13.36
C THR A 30 5.37 -0.02 -13.59
N SER A 31 6.56 0.33 -14.07
CA SER A 31 6.90 1.70 -14.48
C SER A 31 6.27 2.08 -15.83
N THR A 32 5.81 1.09 -16.60
CA THR A 32 5.16 1.27 -17.90
C THR A 32 3.83 2.02 -17.75
N GLY A 33 3.52 2.88 -18.72
CA GLY A 33 2.24 3.57 -18.80
C GLY A 33 1.10 2.69 -19.31
N VAL A 34 -0.12 2.99 -18.88
CA VAL A 34 -1.34 2.25 -19.28
C VAL A 34 -1.57 2.28 -20.80
N GLN A 35 -1.05 3.28 -21.50
CA GLN A 35 -1.20 3.44 -22.96
C GLN A 35 0.03 3.01 -23.76
N ASP A 36 1.09 2.55 -23.09
CA ASP A 36 2.25 2.04 -23.80
C ASP A 36 1.85 0.70 -24.44
N SER A 37 2.17 0.51 -25.73
CA SER A 37 1.92 -0.76 -26.43
C SER A 37 2.90 -1.86 -26.00
N VAL A 38 3.35 -1.81 -24.74
CA VAL A 38 4.36 -2.67 -24.15
C VAL A 38 3.70 -3.42 -23.00
N PRO A 39 3.89 -4.74 -22.90
CA PRO A 39 3.35 -5.50 -21.78
C PRO A 39 3.92 -5.01 -20.43
N PRO A 40 3.11 -4.95 -19.36
CA PRO A 40 3.53 -4.42 -18.06
C PRO A 40 4.72 -5.17 -17.45
N GLU A 41 4.89 -6.46 -17.79
CA GLU A 41 6.01 -7.31 -17.35
C GLU A 41 7.38 -6.76 -17.78
N ASN A 42 7.46 -6.02 -18.89
CA ASN A 42 8.73 -5.45 -19.36
C ASN A 42 9.22 -4.28 -18.50
N GLY A 43 8.31 -3.61 -17.77
CA GLY A 43 8.61 -2.49 -16.88
C GLY A 43 8.39 -2.82 -15.42
N GLU A 44 8.25 -4.11 -15.09
CA GLU A 44 7.97 -4.57 -13.73
C GLU A 44 9.07 -4.14 -12.77
N LEU A 45 8.65 -3.55 -11.65
CA LEU A 45 9.55 -3.16 -10.58
C LEU A 45 9.85 -4.36 -9.70
N ASN A 46 11.13 -4.62 -9.47
CA ASN A 46 11.57 -5.65 -8.55
C ASN A 46 11.42 -5.16 -7.11
N LEU A 47 10.56 -5.82 -6.31
CA LEU A 47 10.29 -5.43 -4.93
C LEU A 47 11.09 -6.21 -3.89
N VAL A 48 12.03 -7.06 -4.29
CA VAL A 48 12.80 -7.92 -3.37
C VAL A 48 13.54 -7.10 -2.30
N GLU A 49 13.98 -5.89 -2.62
CA GLU A 49 14.66 -5.00 -1.66
C GLU A 49 13.73 -4.42 -0.58
N TYR A 50 12.42 -4.48 -0.81
CA TYR A 50 11.38 -3.97 0.09
C TYR A 50 10.63 -5.10 0.80
N GLU A 51 11.12 -6.34 0.76
CA GLU A 51 10.45 -7.47 1.41
C GLU A 51 10.12 -7.20 2.87
N GLN A 52 8.91 -7.61 3.25
CA GLN A 52 8.34 -7.41 4.58
C GLN A 52 8.31 -5.94 5.02
N THR A 53 8.42 -4.99 4.10
CA THR A 53 8.46 -3.56 4.38
C THR A 53 7.18 -2.91 3.87
N ALA A 54 6.61 -2.00 4.65
CA ALA A 54 5.50 -1.17 4.18
C ALA A 54 6.01 -0.15 3.17
N ILE A 55 5.37 -0.03 2.01
CA ILE A 55 5.73 0.97 1.01
C ILE A 55 4.51 1.78 0.57
N ALA A 56 4.75 3.03 0.20
CA ALA A 56 3.77 3.91 -0.41
C ALA A 56 4.09 4.06 -1.89
N VAL A 57 3.08 3.86 -2.73
CA VAL A 57 3.21 3.84 -4.20
C VAL A 57 2.17 4.74 -4.82
N GLU A 58 2.59 5.61 -5.72
CA GLU A 58 1.67 6.35 -6.59
C GLU A 58 1.54 5.66 -7.94
N GLY A 59 0.32 5.59 -8.47
CA GLY A 59 0.10 5.06 -9.82
C GLY A 59 -1.36 4.89 -10.20
N TYR A 60 -1.59 4.01 -11.17
CA TYR A 60 -2.92 3.67 -11.68
C TYR A 60 -3.18 2.17 -11.52
N VAL A 61 -4.17 1.80 -10.73
CA VAL A 61 -4.55 0.38 -10.55
C VAL A 61 -5.41 -0.08 -11.73
N ALA A 62 -5.01 -1.17 -12.38
CA ALA A 62 -5.77 -1.87 -13.41
C ALA A 62 -5.24 -3.31 -13.56
N ASP A 63 -6.14 -4.27 -13.76
CA ASP A 63 -5.80 -5.66 -14.11
C ASP A 63 -4.76 -6.36 -13.20
N GLY A 64 -4.78 -6.05 -11.89
CA GLY A 64 -3.82 -6.63 -10.92
C GLY A 64 -2.44 -5.95 -10.91
N TRP A 65 -2.31 -4.83 -11.63
CA TRP A 65 -1.10 -4.02 -11.71
C TRP A 65 -1.34 -2.61 -11.20
N ILE A 66 -0.29 -1.99 -10.70
CA ILE A 66 -0.18 -0.54 -10.59
C ILE A 66 0.76 -0.06 -11.69
N TYR A 67 0.20 0.68 -12.65
CA TYR A 67 0.91 1.29 -13.78
C TYR A 67 1.45 2.67 -13.42
N CYS A 68 2.48 3.11 -14.16
CA CYS A 68 3.26 4.30 -13.84
C CYS A 68 3.71 4.30 -12.36
N ALA A 69 3.98 3.11 -11.81
CA ALA A 69 4.23 2.95 -10.39
C ALA A 69 5.50 3.70 -9.99
N ASN A 70 5.36 4.56 -8.99
CA ASN A 70 6.47 5.24 -8.37
C ASN A 70 6.41 5.01 -6.86
N ILE A 71 7.46 4.44 -6.29
CA ILE A 71 7.59 4.27 -4.84
C ILE A 71 7.97 5.64 -4.27
N VAL A 72 7.08 6.21 -3.46
CA VAL A 72 7.24 7.57 -2.91
C VAL A 72 7.75 7.57 -1.47
N ASP A 73 7.54 6.47 -0.74
CA ASP A 73 8.02 6.32 0.63
C ASP A 73 8.17 4.84 1.02
N THR A 74 9.06 4.59 1.99
CA THR A 74 9.34 3.26 2.55
C THR A 74 9.29 3.33 4.08
N GLY A 75 8.46 2.50 4.69
CA GLY A 75 8.28 2.45 6.13
C GLY A 75 9.44 1.74 6.83
N GLU A 76 10.07 2.41 7.79
CA GLU A 76 10.98 1.76 8.72
C GLU A 76 10.28 0.64 9.53
N PRO A 77 11.02 -0.27 10.21
CA PRO A 77 10.43 -1.44 10.87
C PRO A 77 9.27 -1.13 11.84
N ILE A 78 9.34 -0.01 12.58
CA ILE A 78 8.26 0.42 13.48
C ILE A 78 7.01 0.82 12.69
N VAL A 79 7.18 1.59 11.62
CA VAL A 79 6.09 2.03 10.75
C VAL A 79 5.45 0.82 10.06
N THR A 80 6.27 -0.11 9.57
CA THR A 80 5.81 -1.37 8.98
C THR A 80 4.96 -2.17 9.96
N ALA A 81 5.42 -2.36 11.20
CA ALA A 81 4.65 -3.06 12.23
C ALA A 81 3.32 -2.34 12.57
N LEU A 82 3.31 -1.01 12.55
CA LEU A 82 2.10 -0.21 12.74
C LEU A 82 1.11 -0.40 11.58
N VAL A 83 1.58 -0.32 10.33
CA VAL A 83 0.76 -0.55 9.14
C VAL A 83 0.15 -1.94 9.19
N GLU A 84 0.95 -2.96 9.51
CA GLU A 84 0.45 -4.34 9.66
C GLU A 84 -0.65 -4.43 10.73
N ARG A 85 -0.43 -3.86 11.91
CA ARG A 85 -1.39 -3.90 13.01
C ARG A 85 -2.68 -3.12 12.68
N ILE A 86 -2.56 -1.97 12.03
CA ILE A 86 -3.70 -1.10 11.71
C ILE A 86 -4.58 -1.73 10.62
N TYR A 87 -3.97 -2.22 9.54
CA TYR A 87 -4.71 -2.65 8.35
C TYR A 87 -5.05 -4.14 8.34
N ARG A 88 -4.15 -5.04 8.78
CA ARG A 88 -4.44 -6.49 8.82
C ARG A 88 -5.23 -6.90 10.05
N GLN A 89 -4.89 -6.35 11.22
CA GLN A 89 -5.46 -6.81 12.48
C GLN A 89 -6.71 -6.02 12.89
N GLY A 90 -7.17 -5.11 12.03
CA GLY A 90 -8.49 -4.49 12.16
C GLY A 90 -8.65 -3.63 13.41
N LEU A 91 -7.60 -2.90 13.83
CA LEU A 91 -7.71 -1.97 14.97
C LEU A 91 -8.72 -0.82 14.73
N TRP A 92 -9.28 -0.73 13.52
CA TRP A 92 -10.43 0.11 13.15
C TRP A 92 -11.81 -0.49 13.50
N LEU A 93 -11.90 -1.73 14.00
CA LEU A 93 -13.16 -2.47 14.21
C LEU A 93 -13.52 -2.72 15.69
N TYR A 94 -13.20 -1.80 16.58
CA TYR A 94 -14.02 -1.69 17.79
C TYR A 94 -15.15 -0.70 17.53
N GLU A 95 -16.33 -1.21 17.15
CA GLU A 95 -17.58 -0.56 17.53
C GLU A 95 -17.63 -0.58 19.05
N TYR A 96 -17.15 0.51 19.66
CA TYR A 96 -17.29 0.75 21.10
C TYR A 96 -18.77 0.96 21.42
N PRO A 97 -19.27 0.48 22.58
CA PRO A 97 -20.60 0.86 23.05
C PRO A 97 -20.74 2.39 23.07
N PRO A 98 -21.94 2.94 22.77
CA PRO A 98 -22.14 4.37 22.69
C PRO A 98 -21.78 5.02 24.03
N GLY A 99 -20.77 5.90 24.03
CA GLY A 99 -20.42 6.71 25.20
C GLY A 99 -18.94 6.82 25.57
N VAL A 100 -18.01 6.16 24.89
CA VAL A 100 -16.56 6.31 25.16
C VAL A 100 -15.81 6.65 23.87
N THR A 101 -15.38 7.90 23.74
CA THR A 101 -14.47 8.34 22.68
C THR A 101 -13.03 8.12 23.14
N LEU A 102 -12.44 6.98 22.79
CA LEU A 102 -10.99 6.82 22.85
C LEU A 102 -10.40 7.29 21.53
N CYS A 103 -10.05 8.59 21.46
CA CYS A 103 -9.16 9.09 20.44
C CYS A 103 -7.76 8.53 20.68
N CYS A 104 -7.49 7.28 20.28
CA CYS A 104 -6.13 6.91 19.89
C CYS A 104 -5.84 7.59 18.55
N LYS A 105 -5.60 8.89 18.63
CA LYS A 105 -5.11 9.70 17.53
C LYS A 105 -3.64 9.32 17.34
N ILE A 106 -3.38 8.25 16.59
CA ILE A 106 -2.03 8.02 16.07
C ILE A 106 -1.83 9.13 15.03
N ASN A 107 -1.26 10.24 15.46
CA ASN A 107 -0.77 11.29 14.57
C ASN A 107 0.42 10.70 13.80
N ILE A 108 0.16 10.03 12.68
CA ILE A 108 1.19 9.82 11.68
C ILE A 108 1.41 11.18 11.03
N ILE A 109 2.42 11.90 11.53
CA ILE A 109 2.90 13.13 10.89
C ILE A 109 3.71 12.67 9.68
N VAL A 110 3.06 12.55 8.53
CA VAL A 110 3.76 12.45 7.24
C VAL A 110 4.17 13.89 6.90
N GLN A 111 5.44 14.24 7.12
CA GLN A 111 5.96 15.51 6.64
C GLN A 111 6.31 15.36 5.16
N TRP A 112 5.62 16.12 4.31
CA TRP A 112 5.91 16.29 2.89
C TRP A 112 7.00 17.35 2.68
#